data_AF-A0A969LYI6-F1
#
_entry.id   AF-A0A969LYI6-F1
#
_cell.length_a   1.000
_cell.length_b   1.000
_cell.length_c   1.000
_cell.angle_alpha   90.00
_cell.angle_beta   90.00
_cell.angle_gamma   90.00
#
_symmetry.space_group_name_H-M   'P 1'
#
loop_
_entity.id
_entity.type
_entity.pdbx_description
1 polymer ?
#
loop_
_entity_poly.entity_id
_entity_poly.type
_entity_poly.pdbx_seq_one_letter_code
_entity_poly.pdbx_strand_id
1 'polypeptide(L)'
;MYITEQSPTQLKLNRKVAFPLLYAILGILSSTLFIGIGGSLLIYRARITTLKCDRVEPTQAACEISVYSLLGKHTTEMPTVQLQGAEVAVSSDADGTVQLQGAEVYVGSDADGDDIYSITLNTQAGNISLTPYSQRFGVNAMYRNVDQINHFLANSGQESLQIWQNDVWFYALFGGVFILVGGILLWLFFKKQVQIECIFDKKLEQMCLTQRNVFASETWRKMLKEIQIVEMIEETDSDGDSVYVTYLKLKTGDKIPLEIAGSSGEQQNVAQTINHFLNNSLEER
;
A
#
# COMPACT_ATOMS: atom_id res chain seq x y z
N MET A 1 -29.82 -2.90 -15.36
CA MET A 1 -30.19 -4.20 -15.95
C MET A 1 -31.18 -3.91 -17.05
N TYR A 2 -31.08 -4.64 -18.14
CA TYR A 2 -32.03 -4.63 -19.25
C TYR A 2 -32.30 -6.07 -19.65
N ILE A 3 -33.43 -6.32 -20.31
CA ILE A 3 -33.79 -7.68 -20.76
C ILE A 3 -32.84 -8.08 -21.88
N THR A 4 -32.14 -9.21 -21.72
CA THR A 4 -31.25 -9.77 -22.73
C THR A 4 -31.83 -11.00 -23.41
N GLU A 5 -32.73 -11.71 -22.75
CA GLU A 5 -33.37 -12.90 -23.29
C GLU A 5 -34.76 -13.05 -22.69
N GLN A 6 -35.74 -13.40 -23.52
CA GLN A 6 -37.12 -13.61 -23.12
C GLN A 6 -37.69 -14.81 -23.88
N SER A 7 -38.09 -15.84 -23.13
CA SER A 7 -38.77 -17.03 -23.62
C SER A 7 -39.93 -17.38 -22.68
N PRO A 8 -40.84 -18.31 -23.04
CA PRO A 8 -41.92 -18.72 -22.16
C PRO A 8 -41.43 -19.27 -20.80
N THR A 9 -40.25 -19.90 -20.78
CA THR A 9 -39.69 -20.58 -19.61
C THR A 9 -38.59 -19.81 -18.90
N GLN A 10 -37.99 -18.81 -19.55
CA GLN A 10 -36.85 -18.08 -19.00
C GLN A 10 -36.90 -16.60 -19.36
N LEU A 11 -36.69 -15.74 -18.36
CA LEU A 11 -36.49 -14.30 -18.54
C LEU A 11 -35.14 -13.92 -17.95
N LYS A 12 -34.24 -13.39 -18.78
CA LYS A 12 -32.88 -13.01 -18.39
C LYS A 12 -32.69 -11.52 -18.51
N LEU A 13 -32.23 -10.93 -17.42
CA LEU A 13 -31.78 -9.54 -17.37
C LEU A 13 -30.28 -9.51 -17.13
N ASN A 14 -29.61 -8.58 -17.79
CA ASN A 14 -28.18 -8.37 -17.59
C ASN A 14 -27.89 -6.87 -17.49
N ARG A 15 -26.90 -6.53 -16.68
CA ARG A 15 -26.25 -5.23 -16.69
C ARG A 15 -24.76 -5.48 -16.70
N LYS A 16 -24.08 -5.06 -17.76
CA LYS A 16 -22.65 -4.78 -17.67
C LYS A 16 -22.54 -3.36 -17.14
N VAL A 17 -21.97 -3.20 -15.96
CA VAL A 17 -21.63 -1.86 -15.49
C VAL A 17 -20.50 -1.41 -16.40
N ALA A 18 -20.80 -0.46 -17.29
CA ALA A 18 -19.79 0.21 -18.09
C ALA A 18 -18.98 1.07 -17.13
N PHE A 19 -18.04 0.47 -16.41
CA PHE A 19 -16.96 1.22 -15.83
C PHE A 19 -16.23 1.87 -17.00
N PRO A 20 -16.22 3.20 -17.10
CA PRO A 20 -15.46 3.83 -18.16
C PRO A 20 -14.03 3.36 -17.94
N LEU A 21 -13.46 2.71 -18.95
CA LEU A 21 -12.08 2.20 -18.94
C LEU A 21 -11.13 3.24 -18.34
N LEU A 22 -11.40 4.52 -18.60
CA LEU A 22 -10.72 5.67 -18.02
C LEU A 22 -10.70 5.70 -16.48
N TYR A 23 -11.83 5.51 -15.78
CA TYR A 23 -11.84 5.47 -14.31
C TYR A 23 -11.13 4.22 -13.78
N ALA A 24 -11.17 3.12 -14.52
CA ALA A 24 -10.43 1.93 -14.15
C ALA A 24 -8.92 2.16 -14.23
N ILE A 25 -8.46 2.74 -15.33
CA ILE A 25 -7.08 3.13 -15.52
C ILE A 25 -6.66 4.15 -14.44
N LEU A 26 -7.48 5.17 -14.18
CA LEU A 26 -7.16 6.19 -13.18
C LEU A 26 -7.09 5.60 -11.76
N GLY A 27 -7.99 4.68 -11.40
CA GLY A 27 -7.98 3.98 -10.11
C GLY A 27 -6.76 3.10 -9.94
N ILE A 28 -6.37 2.36 -10.99
CA ILE A 28 -5.16 1.54 -10.98
C ILE A 28 -3.91 2.41 -10.91
N LEU A 29 -3.79 3.45 -11.74
CA LEU A 29 -2.64 4.34 -11.78
C LEU A 29 -2.43 5.09 -10.46
N SER A 30 -3.51 5.57 -9.85
CA SER A 30 -3.41 6.20 -8.52
C SER A 30 -2.95 5.19 -7.46
N SER A 31 -3.53 3.99 -7.43
CA SER A 31 -3.13 2.95 -6.48
C SER A 31 -1.66 2.52 -6.64
N THR A 32 -1.21 2.30 -7.88
CA THR A 32 0.18 1.92 -8.16
C THR A 32 1.16 3.04 -7.85
N LEU A 33 0.77 4.31 -7.99
CA LEU A 33 1.58 5.45 -7.57
C LEU A 33 1.82 5.42 -6.05
N PHE A 34 0.77 5.26 -5.24
CA PHE A 34 0.90 5.21 -3.78
C PHE A 34 1.74 4.01 -3.32
N ILE A 35 1.47 2.82 -3.86
CA ILE A 35 2.24 1.61 -3.54
C ILE A 35 3.69 1.76 -4.01
N GLY A 36 3.92 2.33 -5.19
CA GLY A 36 5.24 2.57 -5.75
C GLY A 36 6.06 3.53 -4.88
N ILE A 37 5.47 4.65 -4.45
CA ILE A 37 6.12 5.60 -3.54
C ILE A 37 6.45 4.92 -2.22
N GLY A 38 5.49 4.26 -1.57
CA GLY A 38 5.71 3.59 -0.30
C GLY A 38 6.75 2.47 -0.38
N GLY A 39 6.69 1.66 -1.43
CA GLY A 39 7.67 0.61 -1.72
C GLY A 39 9.07 1.18 -2.00
N SER A 40 9.17 2.29 -2.73
CA SER A 40 10.45 2.95 -2.98
C SER A 40 11.09 3.50 -1.69
N LEU A 41 10.30 4.09 -0.79
CA LEU A 41 10.80 4.55 0.51
C LEU A 41 11.35 3.38 1.32
N LEU A 42 10.60 2.28 1.39
CA LEU A 42 11.04 1.07 2.07
C LEU A 42 12.33 0.49 1.46
N ILE A 43 12.38 0.31 0.15
CA ILE A 43 13.50 -0.36 -0.52
C ILE A 43 14.77 0.51 -0.46
N TYR A 44 14.65 1.81 -0.74
CA TYR A 44 15.83 2.66 -0.90
C TYR A 44 16.28 3.30 0.41
N ARG A 45 15.37 3.63 1.32
CA ARG A 45 15.67 4.41 2.53
C ARG A 45 15.60 3.61 3.83
N ALA A 46 14.80 2.54 3.91
CA ALA A 46 14.76 1.71 5.13
C ALA A 46 16.01 0.81 5.20
N ARG A 47 17.05 1.34 5.85
CA ARG A 47 18.32 0.63 6.07
C ARG A 47 18.67 0.63 7.55
N ILE A 48 19.35 -0.43 7.97
CA ILE A 48 20.01 -0.50 9.27
C ILE A 48 21.51 -0.49 9.00
N THR A 49 22.21 0.48 9.55
CA THR A 49 23.67 0.51 9.51
C THR A 49 24.20 0.15 10.88
N THR A 50 25.11 -0.82 10.91
CA THR A 50 25.82 -1.23 12.13
C THR A 50 27.30 -1.01 11.91
N LEU A 51 27.93 -0.23 12.77
CA LEU A 51 29.38 -0.18 12.89
C LEU A 51 29.78 -1.07 14.06
N LYS A 52 30.60 -2.08 13.80
CA LYS A 52 31.21 -2.91 14.82
C LYS A 52 32.72 -2.73 14.75
N CYS A 53 33.36 -2.45 15.88
CA CYS A 53 34.81 -2.42 15.99
C CYS A 53 35.25 -3.33 17.13
N ASP A 54 36.14 -4.26 16.82
CA ASP A 54 36.75 -5.17 17.79
C ASP A 54 38.25 -4.84 17.88
N ARG A 55 38.73 -4.65 19.11
CA ARG A 55 40.12 -4.31 19.37
C ARG A 55 41.00 -5.55 19.21
N VAL A 56 42.00 -5.48 18.34
CA VAL A 56 42.98 -6.56 18.11
C VAL A 56 44.19 -6.37 19.02
N GLU A 57 44.63 -5.12 19.19
CA GLU A 57 45.70 -4.70 20.09
C GLU A 57 45.35 -3.38 20.79
N PRO A 58 46.04 -2.97 21.87
CA PRO A 58 45.76 -1.72 22.59
C PRO A 58 45.80 -0.44 21.73
N THR A 59 46.33 -0.50 20.51
CA THR A 59 46.37 0.61 19.55
C THR A 59 45.76 0.26 18.19
N GLN A 60 45.18 -0.93 18.03
CA GLN A 60 44.64 -1.41 16.75
C GLN A 60 43.23 -1.99 16.91
N ALA A 61 42.32 -1.64 16.00
CA ALA A 61 41.00 -2.28 15.92
C ALA A 61 40.65 -2.69 14.49
N ALA A 62 39.94 -3.80 14.38
CA ALA A 62 39.28 -4.24 13.16
C ALA A 62 37.83 -3.73 13.20
N CYS A 63 37.43 -2.97 12.19
CA CYS A 63 36.08 -2.43 12.10
C CYS A 63 35.34 -3.02 10.89
N GLU A 64 34.06 -3.29 11.07
CA GLU A 64 33.13 -3.76 10.06
C GLU A 64 31.92 -2.83 10.00
N ILE A 65 31.59 -2.35 8.80
CA ILE A 65 30.30 -1.71 8.54
C ILE A 65 29.38 -2.73 7.89
N SER A 66 28.29 -3.05 8.57
CA SER A 66 27.20 -3.88 8.03
C SER A 66 26.00 -2.99 7.70
N VAL A 67 25.59 -2.95 6.45
CA VAL A 67 24.35 -2.31 6.00
C VAL A 67 23.32 -3.38 5.66
N TYR A 68 22.21 -3.39 6.37
CA TYR A 68 21.06 -4.25 6.11
C TYR A 68 19.97 -3.44 5.42
N SER A 69 19.45 -3.97 4.32
CA SER A 69 18.33 -3.39 3.57
C SER A 69 17.36 -4.50 3.16
N LEU A 70 16.21 -4.14 2.60
CA LEU A 70 15.29 -5.11 2.02
C LEU A 70 15.89 -5.90 0.84
N LEU A 71 16.92 -5.36 0.18
CA LEU A 71 17.61 -6.03 -0.93
C LEU A 71 18.72 -6.98 -0.46
N GLY A 72 19.04 -7.00 0.84
CA GLY A 72 20.05 -7.85 1.43
C GLY A 72 21.01 -7.12 2.36
N LYS A 73 22.06 -7.84 2.75
CA LYS A 73 23.14 -7.36 3.62
C LYS A 73 24.37 -7.05 2.78
N HIS A 74 24.98 -5.90 3.00
CA HIS A 74 26.30 -5.55 2.49
C HIS A 74 27.24 -5.30 3.68
N THR A 75 28.32 -6.07 3.76
CA THR A 75 29.38 -5.88 4.75
C THR A 75 30.59 -5.28 4.07
N THR A 76 31.17 -4.25 4.67
CA THR A 76 32.48 -3.70 4.30
C THR A 76 33.41 -3.82 5.49
N GLU A 77 34.40 -4.69 5.35
CA GLU A 77 35.48 -4.83 6.32
C GLU A 77 36.50 -3.72 6.07
N MET A 78 36.92 -3.06 7.14
CA MET A 78 38.03 -2.11 7.10
C MET A 78 39.32 -2.86 7.45
N PRO A 79 40.45 -2.58 6.74
CA PRO A 79 41.74 -3.10 7.16
C PRO A 79 42.03 -2.67 8.59
N THR A 80 42.79 -3.48 9.34
CA THR A 80 43.13 -3.19 10.74
C THR A 80 43.64 -1.77 10.87
N VAL A 81 42.91 -0.96 11.63
CA VAL A 81 43.16 0.46 11.71
C VAL A 81 43.97 0.77 12.96
N GLN A 82 45.08 1.50 12.80
CA GLN A 82 45.75 2.10 13.95
C GLN A 82 44.87 3.25 14.48
N LEU A 83 44.54 3.18 15.76
CA LEU A 83 43.72 4.16 16.45
C LEU A 83 44.63 5.27 16.96
N GLN A 84 44.61 6.44 16.32
CA GLN A 84 45.07 7.67 16.95
C GLN A 84 43.83 8.37 17.51
N GLY A 85 43.91 8.83 18.76
CA GLY A 85 42.77 9.44 19.44
C GLY A 85 42.13 10.58 18.64
N ALA A 86 40.89 10.90 18.99
CA ALA A 86 40.10 11.94 18.35
C ALA A 86 40.74 13.33 18.52
N GLU A 87 41.49 13.80 17.52
CA GLU A 87 41.94 15.19 17.40
C GLU A 87 41.41 15.79 16.09
N VAL A 88 41.00 17.06 16.11
CA VAL A 88 40.53 17.80 14.93
C VAL A 88 41.70 17.89 13.95
N ALA A 89 41.72 17.03 12.94
CA ALA A 89 42.88 16.84 12.07
C ALA A 89 42.77 17.65 10.77
N VAL A 90 43.80 18.45 10.48
CA VAL A 90 44.16 18.90 9.14
C VAL A 90 45.33 18.02 8.71
N SER A 91 45.12 17.10 7.76
CA SER A 91 46.15 16.10 7.41
C SER A 91 46.69 16.24 5.98
N SER A 92 48.01 16.08 5.84
CA SER A 92 48.74 15.69 4.63
C SER A 92 49.75 14.63 5.05
N ASP A 93 49.73 13.44 4.44
CA ASP A 93 50.92 12.66 4.00
C ASP A 93 50.60 11.21 3.61
N ALA A 94 51.52 10.64 2.82
CA ALA A 94 51.40 9.42 2.04
C ALA A 94 52.20 8.26 2.65
N ASP A 95 51.51 7.29 3.25
CA ASP A 95 51.95 5.89 3.35
C ASP A 95 50.71 5.00 3.45
N GLY A 96 50.75 3.80 2.87
CA GLY A 96 49.59 2.96 2.54
C GLY A 96 48.84 2.30 3.70
N THR A 97 48.85 2.89 4.90
CA THR A 97 48.08 2.42 6.07
C THR A 97 46.90 3.36 6.36
N VAL A 98 45.71 2.79 6.53
CA VAL A 98 44.51 3.55 6.90
C VAL A 98 44.51 3.68 8.43
N GLN A 99 44.72 4.88 8.97
CA GLN A 99 44.62 5.16 10.41
C GLN A 99 43.32 5.89 10.71
N LEU A 100 42.64 5.60 11.82
CA LEU A 100 41.42 6.30 12.27
C LEU A 100 41.87 7.40 13.22
N GLN A 101 41.52 8.64 12.89
CA GLN A 101 41.90 9.83 13.65
C GLN A 101 40.75 10.37 14.50
N GLY A 102 39.52 9.90 14.30
CA GLY A 102 38.35 10.37 15.03
C GLY A 102 37.05 10.20 14.25
N ALA A 103 35.94 10.52 14.89
CA ALA A 103 34.65 10.71 14.26
C ALA A 103 34.18 12.15 14.44
N GLU A 104 33.55 12.70 13.41
CA GLU A 104 32.96 14.04 13.43
C GLU A 104 31.56 14.04 12.79
N VAL A 105 30.75 15.04 13.14
CA VAL A 105 29.50 15.31 12.43
C VAL A 105 29.81 16.30 11.31
N TYR A 106 29.78 15.82 10.07
CA TYR A 106 29.80 16.67 8.88
C TYR A 106 28.48 17.40 8.75
N VAL A 107 28.54 18.71 8.53
CA VAL A 107 27.38 19.57 8.20
C VAL A 107 27.57 20.12 6.80
N GLY A 108 26.68 19.74 5.89
CA GLY A 108 26.58 20.33 4.56
C GLY A 108 25.24 21.04 4.37
N SER A 109 24.97 21.50 3.15
CA SER A 109 23.65 21.99 2.75
C SER A 109 23.16 21.23 1.53
N ASP A 110 21.86 20.94 1.47
CA ASP A 110 21.25 20.39 0.26
C ASP A 110 20.93 21.48 -0.77
N ALA A 111 20.28 21.08 -1.88
CA ALA A 111 19.95 21.98 -2.98
C ALA A 111 18.97 23.10 -2.57
N ASP A 112 18.20 22.89 -1.50
CA ASP A 112 17.22 23.84 -0.98
C ASP A 112 17.84 24.74 0.12
N GLY A 113 19.11 24.49 0.48
CA GLY A 113 19.83 25.24 1.51
C GLY A 113 19.60 24.71 2.92
N ASP A 114 18.97 23.55 3.08
CA ASP A 114 18.75 22.92 4.38
C ASP A 114 20.01 22.17 4.84
N ASP A 115 20.32 22.26 6.13
CA ASP A 115 21.48 21.58 6.71
C ASP A 115 21.31 20.05 6.64
N ILE A 116 22.34 19.38 6.10
CA ILE A 116 22.47 17.92 6.07
C ILE A 116 23.59 17.45 6.99
N TYR A 117 23.32 16.41 7.77
CA TYR A 117 24.24 15.90 8.79
C TYR A 117 24.67 14.48 8.43
N SER A 118 25.96 14.18 8.59
CA SER A 118 26.50 12.82 8.44
C SER A 118 27.58 12.55 9.49
N ILE A 119 27.69 11.31 9.96
CA ILE A 119 28.86 10.90 10.74
C ILE A 119 29.97 10.51 9.77
N THR A 120 31.11 11.16 9.91
CA THR A 120 32.31 10.89 9.11
C THR A 120 33.39 10.34 10.02
N LEU A 121 33.96 9.20 9.63
CA LEU A 121 35.19 8.69 10.20
C LEU A 121 36.37 9.34 9.46
N ASN A 122 37.19 10.05 10.21
CA ASN A 122 38.41 10.64 9.67
C ASN A 122 39.47 9.54 9.61
N THR A 123 39.98 9.26 8.41
CA THR A 123 41.08 8.32 8.23
C THR A 123 42.23 8.91 7.42
N GLN A 124 43.43 8.34 7.53
CA GLN A 124 44.57 8.76 6.68
C GLN A 124 44.33 8.56 5.18
N ALA A 125 43.48 7.61 4.80
CA ALA A 125 43.07 7.42 3.40
C ALA A 125 41.93 8.36 2.98
N GLY A 126 41.52 9.27 3.86
CA GLY A 126 40.42 10.20 3.67
C GLY A 126 39.22 9.89 4.56
N ASN A 127 38.14 10.62 4.30
CA ASN A 127 36.94 10.60 5.12
C ASN A 127 35.98 9.51 4.68
N ILE A 128 35.59 8.62 5.59
CA ILE A 128 34.61 7.55 5.34
C ILE A 128 33.28 7.96 5.97
N SER A 129 32.26 8.21 5.15
CA SER A 129 30.92 8.51 5.65
C SER A 129 30.23 7.24 6.14
N LEU A 130 29.85 7.20 7.42
CA LEU A 130 29.09 6.07 8.00
C LEU A 130 27.62 6.12 7.60
N THR A 131 27.10 7.31 7.37
CA THR A 131 25.70 7.54 7.03
C THR A 131 25.56 8.16 5.65
N PRO A 132 24.53 7.78 4.88
CA PRO A 132 24.00 8.67 3.87
C PRO A 132 23.39 9.89 4.57
N TYR A 133 23.54 11.09 3.98
CA TYR A 133 23.09 12.37 4.55
C TYR A 133 21.70 12.28 5.21
N SER A 134 21.64 12.67 6.48
CA SER A 134 20.41 12.75 7.26
C SER A 134 19.94 14.21 7.35
N GLN A 135 18.62 14.41 7.24
CA GLN A 135 18.02 15.71 7.53
C GLN A 135 18.05 15.96 9.04
N ARG A 136 17.89 17.23 9.45
CA ARG A 136 18.00 17.77 10.83
C ARG A 136 17.37 16.96 11.98
N PHE A 137 16.50 15.99 11.70
CA PHE A 137 15.95 15.07 12.68
C PHE A 137 16.98 14.00 13.09
N GLY A 138 17.33 13.96 14.38
CA GLY A 138 18.20 12.93 14.94
C GLY A 138 19.67 13.34 15.15
N VAL A 139 20.02 14.61 14.93
CA VAL A 139 21.38 15.15 15.13
C VAL A 139 21.95 14.83 16.52
N ASN A 140 21.14 14.90 17.58
CA ASN A 140 21.57 14.53 18.93
C ASN A 140 21.98 13.05 19.05
N ALA A 141 21.37 12.15 18.29
CA ALA A 141 21.79 10.74 18.24
C ALA A 141 23.13 10.61 17.52
N MET A 142 23.38 11.42 16.48
CA MET A 142 24.67 11.43 15.78
C MET A 142 25.80 11.92 16.69
N TYR A 143 25.60 13.00 17.44
CA TYR A 143 26.61 13.47 18.41
C TYR A 143 26.92 12.40 19.46
N ARG A 144 25.90 11.72 20.02
CA ARG A 144 26.13 10.60 20.96
C ARG A 144 26.91 9.46 20.33
N ASN A 145 26.65 9.12 19.07
CA ASN A 145 27.40 8.07 18.37
C ASN A 145 28.85 8.49 18.14
N VAL A 146 29.09 9.76 17.75
CA VAL A 146 30.43 10.33 17.62
C VAL A 146 31.18 10.28 18.95
N ASP A 147 30.53 10.70 20.05
CA ASP A 147 31.13 10.64 21.38
C ASP A 147 31.47 9.20 21.79
N GLN A 148 30.62 8.22 21.47
CA GLN A 148 30.90 6.80 21.71
C GLN A 148 32.09 6.28 20.90
N ILE A 149 32.21 6.68 19.64
CA ILE A 149 33.37 6.33 18.79
C ILE A 149 34.63 6.94 19.39
N ASN A 150 34.61 8.24 19.67
CA ASN A 150 35.76 8.96 20.20
C ASN A 150 36.17 8.43 21.59
N HIS A 151 35.19 8.04 22.42
CA HIS A 151 35.47 7.38 23.71
C HIS A 151 36.14 6.02 23.55
N PHE A 152 35.67 5.18 22.62
CA PHE A 152 36.29 3.90 22.30
C PHE A 152 37.73 4.06 21.77
N LEU A 153 37.96 5.09 20.95
CA LEU A 153 39.30 5.41 20.45
C LEU A 153 40.25 5.85 21.58
N ALA A 154 39.75 6.66 22.52
CA ALA A 154 40.53 7.17 23.65
C ALA A 154 40.76 6.14 24.77
N ASN A 155 39.86 5.17 24.93
CA ASN A 155 39.90 4.17 26.00
C ASN A 155 40.42 2.82 25.51
N SER A 156 41.71 2.56 25.69
CA SER A 156 42.35 1.29 25.30
C SER A 156 41.83 0.06 26.05
N GLY A 157 41.15 0.25 27.20
CA GLY A 157 40.52 -0.82 27.96
C GLY A 157 39.17 -1.28 27.42
N GLN A 158 38.58 -0.58 26.45
CA GLN A 158 37.33 -1.00 25.82
C GLN A 158 37.63 -1.97 24.65
N GLU A 159 37.21 -3.23 24.80
CA GLU A 159 37.50 -4.31 23.84
C GLU A 159 36.67 -4.23 22.56
N SER A 160 35.44 -3.70 22.63
CA SER A 160 34.55 -3.60 21.47
C SER A 160 33.65 -2.38 21.52
N LEU A 161 33.24 -1.93 20.34
CA LEU A 161 32.24 -0.90 20.13
C LEU A 161 31.22 -1.40 19.10
N GLN A 162 29.94 -1.22 19.41
CA GLN A 162 28.87 -1.49 18.46
C GLN A 162 27.87 -0.34 18.45
N ILE A 163 27.70 0.28 17.29
CA ILE A 163 26.77 1.38 17.08
C ILE A 163 25.72 0.95 16.05
N TRP A 164 24.47 1.23 16.37
CA TRP A 164 23.32 0.89 15.54
C TRP A 164 22.61 2.16 15.11
N GLN A 165 22.39 2.29 13.81
CA GLN A 165 21.53 3.31 13.24
C GLN A 165 20.38 2.63 12.53
N ASN A 166 19.18 2.87 13.05
CA ASN A 166 17.97 2.22 12.58
C ASN A 166 16.97 3.27 12.13
N ASP A 167 17.05 3.63 10.85
CA ASP A 167 16.06 4.51 10.22
C ASP A 167 14.85 3.72 9.68
N VAL A 168 14.88 2.38 9.78
CA VAL A 168 13.84 1.50 9.23
C VAL A 168 12.49 1.86 9.82
N TRP A 169 12.38 2.13 11.11
CA TRP A 169 11.07 2.38 11.71
C TRP A 169 10.38 3.61 11.13
N PHE A 170 11.13 4.70 10.89
CA PHE A 170 10.58 5.91 10.28
C PHE A 170 10.07 5.61 8.86
N TYR A 171 10.94 5.09 7.99
CA TYR A 171 10.56 4.78 6.61
C TYR A 171 9.53 3.65 6.51
N ALA A 172 9.49 2.73 7.48
CA ALA A 172 8.48 1.68 7.57
C ALA A 172 7.11 2.23 7.95
N LEU A 173 7.05 3.20 8.86
CA LEU A 173 5.79 3.86 9.19
C LEU A 173 5.26 4.61 7.97
N PHE A 174 6.05 5.50 7.36
CA PHE A 174 5.58 6.28 6.22
C PHE A 174 5.34 5.40 4.99
N GLY A 175 6.31 4.57 4.60
CA GLY A 175 6.17 3.66 3.47
C GLY A 175 5.02 2.67 3.64
N GLY A 176 4.81 2.17 4.86
CA GLY A 176 3.69 1.30 5.21
C GLY A 176 2.35 2.00 5.06
N VAL A 177 2.22 3.25 5.51
CA VAL A 177 0.99 4.05 5.33
C VAL A 177 0.68 4.24 3.84
N PHE A 178 1.66 4.60 3.02
CA PHE A 178 1.48 4.76 1.57
C PHE A 178 1.02 3.47 0.89
N ILE A 179 1.65 2.34 1.22
CA ILE A 179 1.26 1.02 0.70
C ILE A 179 -0.16 0.65 1.15
N LEU A 180 -0.50 0.88 2.41
CA LEU A 180 -1.82 0.59 2.96
C LEU A 180 -2.91 1.42 2.26
N VAL A 181 -2.69 2.72 2.08
CA VAL A 181 -3.62 3.60 1.35
C VAL A 181 -3.78 3.12 -0.09
N GLY A 182 -2.68 2.86 -0.80
CA GLY A 182 -2.74 2.37 -2.18
C GLY A 182 -3.43 1.00 -2.29
N GLY A 183 -3.20 0.10 -1.32
CA GLY A 183 -3.87 -1.20 -1.23
C GLY A 183 -5.37 -1.08 -0.96
N ILE A 184 -5.79 -0.17 -0.09
CA ILE A 184 -7.22 0.11 0.17
C ILE A 184 -7.88 0.67 -1.09
N LEU A 185 -7.27 1.64 -1.77
CA LEU A 185 -7.79 2.20 -3.03
C LEU A 185 -7.95 1.11 -4.09
N LEU A 186 -6.94 0.26 -4.25
CA LEU A 186 -6.97 -0.86 -5.18
C LEU A 186 -8.08 -1.86 -4.82
N TRP A 187 -8.24 -2.18 -3.54
CA TRP A 187 -9.28 -3.09 -3.07
C TRP A 187 -10.69 -2.52 -3.29
N LEU A 188 -10.91 -1.26 -2.93
CA LEU A 188 -12.19 -0.57 -3.17
C LEU A 188 -12.53 -0.53 -4.66
N PHE A 189 -11.51 -0.34 -5.50
CA PHE A 189 -11.67 -0.36 -6.95
C PHE A 189 -12.16 -1.72 -7.44
N PHE A 190 -11.52 -2.82 -7.03
CA PHE A 190 -11.89 -4.16 -7.47
C PHE A 190 -13.16 -4.72 -6.81
N LYS A 191 -13.59 -4.19 -5.65
CA LYS A 191 -14.84 -4.55 -5.00
C LYS A 191 -16.07 -4.11 -5.82
N LYS A 192 -15.92 -3.12 -6.69
CA LYS A 192 -17.02 -2.61 -7.52
C LYS A 192 -17.57 -3.71 -8.45
N GLN A 193 -18.88 -3.78 -8.53
CA GLN A 193 -19.59 -4.78 -9.34
C GLN A 193 -19.39 -4.48 -10.83
N VAL A 194 -18.98 -5.51 -11.57
CA VAL A 194 -18.73 -5.44 -13.02
C VAL A 194 -19.95 -5.93 -13.80
N GLN A 195 -20.66 -6.92 -13.27
CA GLN A 195 -21.82 -7.51 -13.92
C GLN A 195 -22.89 -7.92 -12.93
N ILE A 196 -24.14 -7.63 -13.25
CA ILE A 196 -25.32 -8.11 -12.52
C ILE A 196 -26.20 -8.86 -13.51
N GLU A 197 -26.49 -10.12 -13.21
CA GLU A 197 -27.32 -11.00 -14.02
C GLU A 197 -28.49 -11.50 -13.17
N CYS A 198 -29.71 -11.35 -13.66
CA CYS A 198 -30.90 -11.86 -13.00
C CYS A 198 -31.63 -12.81 -13.96
N ILE A 199 -31.82 -14.06 -13.56
CA ILE A 199 -32.47 -15.09 -14.36
C ILE A 199 -33.71 -15.55 -13.61
N PHE A 200 -34.88 -15.42 -14.23
CA PHE A 200 -36.11 -16.06 -13.79
C PHE A 200 -36.31 -17.32 -14.63
N ASP A 201 -36.37 -18.49 -13.99
CA ASP A 201 -36.50 -19.78 -14.66
C ASP A 201 -37.72 -20.54 -14.13
N LYS A 202 -38.73 -20.73 -14.99
CA LYS A 202 -39.96 -21.44 -14.64
C LYS A 202 -39.77 -22.94 -14.50
N LYS A 203 -38.84 -23.54 -15.26
CA LYS A 203 -38.58 -24.98 -15.18
C LYS A 203 -37.99 -25.35 -13.82
N LEU A 204 -37.14 -24.48 -13.30
CA LEU A 204 -36.50 -24.65 -11.99
C LEU A 204 -37.27 -23.96 -10.85
N GLU A 205 -38.41 -23.31 -11.15
CA GLU A 205 -39.20 -22.50 -10.22
C GLU A 205 -38.39 -21.50 -9.38
N GLN A 206 -37.29 -20.98 -9.90
CA GLN A 206 -36.37 -20.13 -9.16
C GLN A 206 -35.99 -18.87 -9.93
N MET A 207 -35.68 -17.83 -9.17
CA MET A 207 -34.96 -16.66 -9.62
C MET A 207 -33.54 -16.72 -9.06
N CYS A 208 -32.56 -16.46 -9.92
CA CYS A 208 -31.14 -16.39 -9.59
C CYS A 208 -30.63 -14.97 -9.89
N LEU A 209 -30.20 -14.25 -8.86
CA LEU A 209 -29.51 -12.97 -8.98
C LEU A 209 -28.02 -13.19 -8.73
N THR A 210 -27.22 -13.06 -9.77
CA THR A 210 -25.76 -13.21 -9.74
C THR A 210 -25.09 -11.86 -9.87
N GLN A 211 -24.32 -11.47 -8.86
CA GLN A 211 -23.48 -10.29 -8.85
C GLN A 211 -22.02 -10.70 -8.97
N ARG A 212 -21.32 -10.17 -9.96
CA ARG A 212 -19.90 -10.45 -10.21
C ARG A 212 -19.08 -9.18 -10.06
N ASN A 213 -18.04 -9.26 -9.24
CA ASN A 213 -16.92 -8.33 -9.26
C ASN A 213 -15.69 -9.02 -9.88
N VAL A 214 -14.52 -8.38 -9.83
CA VAL A 214 -13.31 -8.92 -10.48
C VAL A 214 -12.78 -10.19 -9.79
N PHE A 215 -13.07 -10.40 -8.51
CA PHE A 215 -12.51 -11.50 -7.70
C PHE A 215 -13.52 -12.54 -7.25
N ALA A 216 -14.79 -12.19 -7.18
CA ALA A 216 -15.84 -13.01 -6.60
C ALA A 216 -17.15 -12.88 -7.39
N SER A 217 -17.91 -13.97 -7.35
CA SER A 217 -19.29 -14.03 -7.81
C SER A 217 -20.15 -14.45 -6.63
N GLU A 218 -21.18 -13.67 -6.34
CA GLU A 218 -22.20 -14.00 -5.35
C GLU A 218 -23.51 -14.28 -6.10
N THR A 219 -24.16 -15.39 -5.78
CA THR A 219 -25.44 -15.77 -6.39
C THR A 219 -26.49 -15.99 -5.30
N TRP A 220 -27.55 -15.19 -5.36
CA TRP A 220 -28.73 -15.37 -4.52
C TRP A 220 -29.81 -16.09 -5.30
N ARG A 221 -30.46 -17.06 -4.65
CA ARG A 221 -31.57 -17.83 -5.21
C ARG A 221 -32.82 -17.65 -4.38
N LYS A 222 -33.96 -17.45 -5.05
CA LYS A 222 -35.28 -17.35 -4.44
C LYS A 222 -36.28 -18.15 -5.26
N MET A 223 -37.28 -18.73 -4.61
CA MET A 223 -38.33 -19.45 -5.36
C MET A 223 -39.24 -18.43 -6.05
N LEU A 224 -39.67 -18.69 -7.29
CA LEU A 224 -40.59 -17.78 -8.00
C LEU A 224 -41.89 -17.55 -7.22
N LYS A 225 -42.38 -18.58 -6.53
CA LYS A 225 -43.58 -18.50 -5.68
C LYS A 225 -43.42 -17.59 -4.46
N GLU A 226 -42.19 -17.26 -4.04
CA GLU A 226 -41.93 -16.32 -2.93
C GLU A 226 -42.01 -14.87 -3.38
N ILE A 227 -41.95 -14.63 -4.69
CA ILE A 227 -42.02 -13.30 -5.28
C ILE A 227 -43.50 -12.91 -5.34
N GLN A 228 -43.83 -11.75 -4.79
CA GLN A 228 -45.17 -11.19 -4.83
C GLN A 228 -45.38 -10.35 -6.09
N ILE A 229 -44.51 -9.37 -6.31
CA ILE A 229 -44.61 -8.42 -7.43
C ILE A 229 -43.27 -7.70 -7.62
N VAL A 230 -43.04 -7.16 -8.81
CA VAL A 230 -42.02 -6.16 -9.08
C VAL A 230 -42.68 -4.79 -9.18
N GLU A 231 -42.29 -3.87 -8.31
CA GLU A 231 -42.85 -2.51 -8.23
C GLU A 231 -41.75 -1.46 -8.37
N MET A 232 -42.08 -0.34 -9.03
CA MET A 232 -41.20 0.83 -9.10
C MET A 232 -41.69 1.83 -8.06
N ILE A 233 -40.77 2.29 -7.20
CA ILE A 233 -41.05 3.23 -6.13
C ILE A 233 -40.23 4.50 -6.40
N GLU A 234 -40.86 5.64 -6.19
CA GLU A 234 -40.18 6.94 -6.15
C GLU A 234 -39.56 7.12 -4.77
N GLU A 235 -38.26 7.32 -4.74
CA GLU A 235 -37.48 7.63 -3.54
C GLU A 235 -36.84 9.00 -3.70
N THR A 236 -36.52 9.65 -2.59
CA THR A 236 -35.77 10.91 -2.60
C THR A 236 -34.31 10.60 -2.32
N ASP A 237 -33.40 11.07 -3.18
CA ASP A 237 -31.97 10.90 -2.96
C ASP A 237 -31.43 11.86 -1.89
N SER A 238 -30.11 11.84 -1.66
CA SER A 238 -29.46 12.68 -0.65
C SER A 238 -29.59 14.18 -0.92
N ASP A 239 -29.85 14.55 -2.17
CA ASP A 239 -29.84 15.93 -2.65
C ASP A 239 -31.27 16.49 -2.74
N GLY A 240 -32.28 15.65 -2.47
CA GLY A 240 -33.69 16.01 -2.51
C GLY A 240 -34.37 15.71 -3.85
N ASP A 241 -33.66 15.09 -4.79
CA ASP A 241 -34.18 14.77 -6.11
C ASP A 241 -34.93 13.43 -6.08
N SER A 242 -36.03 13.35 -6.82
CA SER A 242 -36.79 12.11 -6.97
C SER A 242 -36.06 11.13 -7.89
N VAL A 243 -35.75 9.96 -7.37
CA VAL A 243 -35.17 8.83 -8.10
C VAL A 243 -36.14 7.65 -8.11
N TYR A 244 -36.25 6.96 -9.24
CA TYR A 244 -37.08 5.76 -9.35
C TYR A 244 -36.23 4.51 -9.13
N VAL A 245 -36.64 3.69 -8.17
CA VAL A 245 -35.98 2.42 -7.85
C VAL A 245 -36.97 1.28 -8.04
N THR A 246 -36.55 0.27 -8.82
CA THR A 246 -37.37 -0.93 -9.01
C THR A 246 -37.04 -1.96 -7.94
N TYR A 247 -38.05 -2.45 -7.24
CA TYR A 247 -37.93 -3.48 -6.20
C TYR A 247 -38.65 -4.75 -6.59
N LEU A 248 -38.02 -5.87 -6.27
CA LEU A 248 -38.64 -7.17 -6.23
C LEU A 248 -39.15 -7.41 -4.81
N LYS A 249 -40.47 -7.40 -4.64
CA LYS A 249 -41.14 -7.56 -3.36
C LYS A 249 -41.44 -9.04 -3.12
N LEU A 250 -40.97 -9.57 -2.01
CA LEU A 250 -41.26 -10.93 -1.57
C LEU A 250 -42.57 -10.97 -0.77
N LYS A 251 -43.21 -12.14 -0.72
CA LYS A 251 -44.41 -12.38 0.11
C LYS A 251 -44.16 -12.20 1.60
N THR A 252 -42.91 -12.28 2.05
CA THR A 252 -42.48 -11.97 3.42
C THR A 252 -42.55 -10.47 3.73
N GLY A 253 -42.65 -9.61 2.72
CA GLY A 253 -42.56 -8.16 2.84
C GLY A 253 -41.17 -7.60 2.51
N ASP A 254 -40.15 -8.47 2.41
CA ASP A 254 -38.79 -8.05 2.06
C ASP A 254 -38.73 -7.47 0.64
N LYS A 255 -37.87 -6.47 0.44
CA LYS A 255 -37.65 -5.84 -0.86
C LYS A 255 -36.21 -6.07 -1.32
N ILE A 256 -36.04 -6.56 -2.54
CA ILE A 256 -34.72 -6.73 -3.17
C ILE A 256 -34.62 -5.69 -4.29
N PRO A 257 -33.68 -4.72 -4.22
CA PRO A 257 -33.52 -3.73 -5.28
C PRO A 257 -33.06 -4.42 -6.58
N LEU A 258 -33.73 -4.09 -7.67
CA LEU A 258 -33.32 -4.44 -9.03
C LEU A 258 -32.71 -3.19 -9.66
N GLU A 259 -31.40 -3.20 -9.85
CA GLU A 259 -30.70 -2.11 -10.54
C GLU A 259 -31.01 -2.11 -12.04
N ILE A 260 -32.21 -1.69 -12.43
CA ILE A 260 -32.65 -1.55 -13.83
C ILE A 260 -32.07 -0.25 -14.40
N ALA A 261 -31.52 -0.31 -15.62
CA ALA A 261 -30.92 0.86 -16.25
C ALA A 261 -31.93 1.48 -17.22
N GLY A 262 -31.88 2.80 -17.40
CA GLY A 262 -32.75 3.53 -18.31
C GLY A 262 -33.64 4.54 -17.60
N SER A 263 -34.43 5.25 -18.40
CA SER A 263 -35.48 6.19 -17.97
C SER A 263 -36.57 5.49 -17.14
N SER A 264 -37.36 6.25 -16.40
CA SER A 264 -38.47 5.71 -15.59
C SER A 264 -39.45 4.88 -16.43
N GLY A 265 -39.73 5.28 -17.68
CA GLY A 265 -40.57 4.51 -18.61
C GLY A 265 -39.95 3.17 -19.01
N GLU A 266 -38.65 3.12 -19.26
CA GLU A 266 -37.94 1.86 -19.56
C GLU A 266 -37.92 0.94 -18.33
N GLN A 267 -37.68 1.50 -17.14
CA GLN A 267 -37.72 0.74 -15.89
C GLN A 267 -39.10 0.14 -15.62
N GLN A 268 -40.16 0.95 -15.82
CA GLN A 268 -41.54 0.50 -15.69
C GLN A 268 -41.88 -0.62 -16.69
N ASN A 269 -41.42 -0.52 -17.94
CA ASN A 269 -41.62 -1.57 -18.94
C ASN A 269 -40.93 -2.88 -18.52
N VAL A 270 -39.71 -2.82 -18.00
CA VAL A 270 -39.02 -4.02 -17.50
C VAL A 270 -39.76 -4.62 -16.30
N ALA A 271 -40.22 -3.81 -15.35
CA ALA A 271 -40.99 -4.27 -14.20
C ALA A 271 -42.30 -4.96 -14.63
N GLN A 272 -43.04 -4.37 -15.58
CA GLN A 272 -44.25 -4.95 -16.15
C GLN A 272 -43.96 -6.28 -16.86
N THR A 273 -42.87 -6.35 -17.62
CA THR A 273 -42.46 -7.59 -18.30
C THR A 273 -42.14 -8.71 -17.31
N ILE A 274 -41.46 -8.40 -16.20
CA ILE A 274 -41.21 -9.38 -15.14
C ILE A 274 -42.53 -9.84 -14.50
N ASN A 275 -43.43 -8.91 -14.17
CA ASN A 275 -44.74 -9.26 -13.58
C ASN A 275 -45.58 -10.14 -14.50
N HIS A 276 -45.61 -9.83 -15.80
CA HIS A 276 -46.30 -10.66 -16.79
C HIS A 276 -45.69 -12.07 -16.86
N PHE A 277 -44.36 -12.17 -16.85
CA PHE A 277 -43.67 -13.47 -16.83
C PHE A 277 -44.02 -14.30 -15.58
N LEU A 278 -44.07 -13.65 -14.40
CA LEU A 278 -44.42 -14.29 -13.12
C LEU A 278 -45.89 -14.73 -13.08
N ASN A 279 -46.83 -13.89 -13.51
CA ASN A 279 -48.27 -14.20 -13.42
C ASN A 279 -48.69 -15.33 -14.38
N ASN A 280 -48.17 -15.35 -15.60
CA ASN A 280 -48.45 -16.44 -16.56
C ASN A 280 -47.90 -17.80 -16.10
N SER A 281 -47.12 -17.87 -15.01
CA SER A 281 -46.66 -19.15 -14.44
C SER A 281 -47.62 -19.75 -13.41
N LEU A 282 -48.56 -18.94 -12.91
CA LEU A 282 -49.49 -19.34 -11.85
C LEU A 282 -50.79 -19.92 -12.40
N GLU A 283 -51.15 -19.63 -13.66
CA GLU A 283 -52.39 -20.10 -14.30
C GLU A 283 -52.28 -21.50 -14.93
N GLU A 284 -51.07 -22.05 -15.10
CA GLU A 284 -50.84 -23.40 -15.65
C GLU A 284 -50.77 -24.50 -14.56
N ARG A 285 -51.27 -24.24 -13.34
CA ARG A 285 -51.44 -25.23 -12.26
C ARG A 285 -52.86 -25.33 -11.78
#